data_AF-A0A965T8H5-F1
#
_entry.id   AF-A0A965T8H5-F1
#
_cell.length_a   1.000
_cell.length_b   1.000
_cell.length_c   1.000
_cell.angle_alpha   90.00
_cell.angle_beta   90.00
_cell.angle_gamma   90.00
#
_symmetry.space_group_name_H-M   'P 1'
#
loop_
_entity.id
_entity.type
_entity.pdbx_description
1 polymer ?
#
loop_
_entity_poly.entity_id
_entity_poly.type
_entity_poly.pdbx_seq_one_letter_code
_entity_poly.pdbx_strand_id
1 'polypeptide(L)' 'KSCMGLLKLADKFSVDRLESACEKALGYTASPSYKSIKSILTAGKDKTSATTSTDDIKSDNSFGITRGASYYGGKR' A
#
# COMPACT_ATOMS: atom_id res chain seq x y z
N LYS A 1 -20.76 -8.65 -7.16
CA LYS A 1 -20.69 -7.63 -8.24
C LYS A 1 -19.26 -7.14 -8.52
N SER A 2 -18.26 -8.01 -8.40
CA SER A 2 -16.83 -7.67 -8.49
C SER A 2 -16.19 -8.18 -9.78
N CYS A 3 -16.64 -9.32 -10.30
CA CYS A 3 -16.08 -9.94 -11.51
C CYS A 3 -16.23 -9.06 -12.77
N MET A 4 -17.44 -8.53 -13.05
CA MET A 4 -17.64 -7.60 -14.18
C MET A 4 -16.80 -6.31 -14.07
N GLY A 5 -16.55 -5.83 -12.85
CA GLY A 5 -15.72 -4.64 -12.64
C GLY A 5 -14.26 -4.88 -13.02
N LEU A 6 -13.75 -6.09 -12.75
CA LEU A 6 -12.39 -6.50 -13.12
C LEU A 6 -12.25 -6.66 -14.64
N LEU A 7 -13.23 -7.29 -15.31
CA LEU A 7 -13.24 -7.38 -16.77
C LEU A 7 -13.15 -6.00 -17.43
N LYS A 8 -13.92 -5.03 -16.94
CA LYS A 8 -13.90 -3.65 -17.44
C LYS A 8 -12.60 -2.89 -17.14
N LEU A 9 -11.80 -3.34 -16.17
CA LEU A 9 -10.45 -2.83 -15.94
C LEU A 9 -9.45 -3.44 -16.92
N ALA A 10 -9.59 -4.73 -17.24
CA ALA A 10 -8.76 -5.41 -18.23
C ALA A 10 -8.91 -4.76 -19.61
N ASP A 11 -10.13 -4.40 -20.01
CA ASP A 11 -10.40 -3.69 -21.27
C ASP A 11 -9.70 -2.32 -21.34
N LYS A 12 -9.53 -1.63 -20.20
CA LYS A 12 -8.97 -0.27 -20.14
C LYS A 12 -7.46 -0.23 -20.00
N PHE A 13 -6.89 -1.19 -19.27
CA PHE A 13 -5.49 -1.12 -18.84
C PHE A 13 -4.62 -2.24 -19.41
N SER A 14 -5.20 -3.16 -20.19
CA SER A 14 -4.65 -4.44 -20.66
C SER A 14 -4.62 -5.53 -19.60
N VAL A 15 -4.61 -6.79 -20.09
CA VAL A 15 -4.61 -8.00 -19.26
C VAL A 15 -3.29 -8.14 -18.50
N ASP A 16 -2.14 -7.98 -19.18
CA ASP A 16 -0.81 -8.01 -18.56
C ASP A 16 -0.66 -7.05 -17.36
N ARG A 17 -1.22 -5.85 -17.52
CA ARG A 17 -1.16 -4.81 -16.48
C ARG A 17 -2.06 -5.15 -15.30
N LEU A 18 -3.22 -5.77 -15.57
CA LEU A 18 -4.16 -6.23 -14.55
C LEU A 18 -3.56 -7.40 -13.75
N GLU A 19 -2.92 -8.36 -14.41
CA GLU A 19 -2.25 -9.50 -13.76
C GLU A 19 -1.12 -9.02 -12.84
N SER A 20 -0.26 -8.13 -13.34
CA SER A 20 0.82 -7.52 -12.55
C SER A 20 0.28 -6.77 -11.32
N ALA A 21 -0.88 -6.10 -11.44
CA ALA A 21 -1.52 -5.41 -10.34
C ALA A 21 -2.14 -6.39 -9.32
N CYS A 22 -2.73 -7.49 -9.77
CA CYS A 22 -3.28 -8.54 -8.91
C CYS A 22 -2.19 -9.26 -8.11
N GLU A 23 -1.06 -9.59 -8.74
CA GLU A 23 0.10 -10.18 -8.07
C GLU A 23 0.63 -9.24 -6.97
N LYS A 24 0.75 -7.94 -7.28
CA LYS A 24 1.12 -6.93 -6.28
C LYS A 24 0.10 -6.82 -5.16
N ALA A 25 -1.20 -6.85 -5.47
CA ALA A 25 -2.26 -6.75 -4.48
C ALA A 25 -2.24 -7.93 -3.49
N LEU A 26 -1.92 -9.14 -3.96
CA LEU A 26 -1.74 -10.33 -3.13
C LEU A 26 -0.52 -10.22 -2.20
N GLY A 27 0.55 -9.56 -2.65
CA GLY A 27 1.71 -9.27 -1.81
C GLY A 27 1.43 -8.30 -0.66
N TYR A 28 0.44 -7.40 -0.80
CA TYR A 28 0.04 -6.47 0.27
C TYR A 28 -1.02 -7.06 1.20
N THR A 29 -1.95 -7.86 0.67
CA THR A 29 -3.05 -8.43 1.46
C THR A 29 -3.52 -9.74 0.85
N ALA A 30 -3.79 -10.74 1.70
CA ALA A 30 -4.27 -12.05 1.25
C ALA A 30 -5.65 -12.00 0.56
N SER A 31 -6.44 -10.94 0.78
CA SER A 31 -7.75 -10.73 0.16
C SER A 31 -7.84 -9.36 -0.52
N PRO A 32 -7.29 -9.20 -1.74
CA PRO A 32 -7.32 -7.93 -2.44
C PRO A 32 -8.74 -7.56 -2.86
N SER A 33 -9.13 -6.30 -2.62
CA SER A 33 -10.41 -5.75 -3.06
C SER A 33 -10.31 -5.03 -4.40
N TYR A 34 -11.43 -4.88 -5.12
CA TYR A 34 -11.50 -4.10 -6.35
C TYR A 34 -10.92 -2.68 -6.20
N LYS A 35 -11.13 -2.04 -5.04
CA LYS A 35 -10.61 -0.69 -4.75
C LYS A 35 -9.08 -0.68 -4.66
N SER A 36 -8.49 -1.72 -4.06
CA SER A 36 -7.04 -1.90 -3.99
C SER A 36 -6.44 -2.08 -5.38
N ILE A 37 -6.99 -3.00 -6.18
CA ILE A 37 -6.52 -3.29 -7.54
C ILE A 37 -6.63 -2.05 -8.43
N LYS A 38 -7.78 -1.35 -8.37
CA LYS A 38 -7.98 -0.09 -9.11
C LYS A 38 -6.98 0.97 -8.67
N SER A 39 -6.70 1.09 -7.37
CA SER A 39 -5.73 2.05 -6.84
C SER A 39 -4.32 1.78 -7.37
N ILE A 40 -3.88 0.52 -7.40
CA ILE A 40 -2.58 0.11 -7.95
C ILE A 40 -2.47 0.47 -9.44
N LEU A 41 -3.51 0.18 -10.23
CA LEU A 41 -3.56 0.51 -11.65
C LEU A 41 -3.57 2.03 -11.92
N THR A 42 -4.32 2.80 -11.14
CA THR A 42 -4.35 4.27 -11.27
C THR A 42 -3.04 4.93 -10.85
N ALA A 43 -2.36 4.35 -9.85
CA ALA A 43 -1.09 4.86 -9.35
C ALA A 43 0.11 4.49 -10.24
N GLY A 44 -0.08 3.66 -11.28
CA GLY A 44 1.02 3.21 -12.12
C GLY A 44 2.01 2.28 -11.42
N LYS A 45 1.66 1.80 -10.21
CA LYS A 45 2.51 0.94 -9.38
C LYS A 45 2.64 -0.47 -9.93
N ASP A 46 1.97 -0.80 -11.03
CA ASP A 46 2.08 -2.05 -11.78
C ASP A 46 3.42 -2.19 -12.53
N LYS A 47 4.01 -1.10 -13.02
CA LYS A 47 5.27 -1.11 -13.81
C LYS A 47 6.54 -0.97 -12.99
N THR A 48 6.47 -0.35 -11.82
CA THR A 48 7.65 -0.20 -10.97
C THR A 48 7.92 -1.54 -10.28
N SER A 49 8.90 -2.26 -10.80
CA SER A 49 9.66 -3.26 -10.05
C SER A 49 9.99 -2.66 -8.68
N ALA A 50 9.73 -3.44 -7.62
CA ALA A 50 10.30 -3.35 -6.29
C ALA A 50 10.49 -1.92 -5.73
N THR A 51 9.67 -1.53 -4.74
CA THR A 51 10.15 -0.89 -3.50
C THR A 51 8.96 -0.75 -2.53
N THR A 52 9.16 -1.33 -1.34
CA THR A 52 8.51 -1.05 -0.04
C THR A 52 7.04 -1.42 0.14
N SER A 53 6.82 -2.71 0.42
CA SER A 53 6.06 -3.10 1.62
C SER A 53 7.06 -3.21 2.78
N THR A 54 7.51 -2.08 3.28
CA THR A 54 7.90 -1.96 4.68
C THR A 54 7.29 -0.67 5.16
N ASP A 55 6.34 -0.81 6.08
CA ASP A 55 6.07 0.17 7.11
C ASP A 55 7.38 0.53 7.80
N ASP A 56 8.15 1.40 7.19
CA ASP A 56 9.18 2.19 7.84
C ASP A 56 8.92 3.63 7.42
N ILE A 57 7.85 4.20 7.97
CA ILE A 57 7.88 5.62 8.31
C ILE A 57 8.93 5.74 9.43
N LYS A 58 10.20 5.56 9.08
CA LYS A 58 11.30 6.13 9.85
C LYS A 58 11.27 7.60 9.47
N SER A 59 10.27 8.30 10.03
CA SER A 59 10.35 9.72 10.26
C SER A 59 11.71 9.93 10.90
N ASP A 60 12.64 10.50 10.12
CA ASP A 60 13.83 11.10 10.66
C ASP A 60 13.33 12.25 11.53
N ASN A 61 13.01 11.90 12.77
CA ASN A 61 12.45 12.80 13.76
C ASN A 61 13.59 13.63 14.32
N SER A 62 14.31 14.34 13.43
CA SER A 62 15.45 15.20 13.73
C SER A 62 15.10 16.31 14.73
N PHE A 63 13.80 16.58 14.93
CA PHE A 63 13.26 17.55 15.88
C PHE A 63 12.29 16.94 16.91
N GLY A 64 12.12 15.61 16.94
CA GLY A 64 11.17 14.95 17.83
C GLY A 64 11.75 14.71 19.23
N ILE A 65 11.51 15.62 20.17
CA ILE A 65 11.91 15.41 21.56
C ILE A 65 10.79 14.67 22.30
N THR A 66 10.90 13.35 22.44
CA THR A 66 10.02 12.58 23.32
C THR A 66 10.38 12.86 24.78
N ARG A 67 9.43 13.32 25.59
CA ARG A 67 9.68 13.62 27.01
C ARG A 67 9.71 12.34 27.85
N GLY A 68 10.76 12.17 28.65
CA GLY A 68 10.96 11.00 29.50
C GLY A 68 9.93 10.87 30.63
N ALA A 69 9.86 9.70 31.28
CA ALA A 69 8.88 9.37 32.32
C ALA A 69 8.83 10.38 33.49
N SER A 70 9.96 11.02 33.79
CA SER A 70 10.07 12.09 34.79
C SER A 70 9.25 13.36 34.45
N TYR A 71 8.95 13.62 33.17
CA TYR A 71 8.08 14.74 32.77
C TYR A 71 6.61 14.53 33.17
N TYR A 72 6.15 13.27 33.19
CA TYR A 72 4.77 12.91 33.55
C TYR A 72 4.63 12.59 35.05
N GLY A 73 5.54 13.09 35.89
CA GLY A 73 5.48 12.86 37.33
C GLY A 73 5.95 11.46 37.78
N GLY A 74 6.72 10.76 36.95
CA GLY A 74 7.30 9.45 37.27
C GLY A 74 8.47 9.52 38.26
N LYS A 75 8.26 10.12 39.43
CA LYS A 75 9.13 9.96 40.59
C LYS A 75 8.36 9.20 41.66
N ARG A 76 8.79 7.96 41.89
CA ARG A 76 8.61 7.31 43.18
C ARG A 76 9.69 7.78 44.13
#